data_AF-A0A392S4C0-F1
#
_entry.id   AF-A0A392S4C0-F1
#
_cell.length_a   1.000
_cell.length_b   1.000
_cell.length_c   1.000
_cell.angle_alpha   90.00
_cell.angle_beta   90.00
_cell.angle_gamma   90.00
#
_symmetry.space_group_name_H-M   'P 1'
#
loop_
_entity.id
_entity.type
_entity.pdbx_description
1 polymer ?
#
loop_
_entity_poly.entity_id
_entity_poly.type
_entity_poly.pdbx_seq_one_letter_code
_entity_poly.pdbx_strand_id
1 'polypeptide(L)'
;MNSYPVEMNSNLDVVYYNKGKLNLFRIKVDVTLYNLKHQLNGHLNYGDTMTEASVEYLLPSVDSDERVRFTNMKLQYVNDLITMFSIFS
;
A
#
# COMPACT_ATOMS: atom_id res chain seq x y z
N MET A 1 0.90 31.16 6.51
CA MET A 1 1.07 29.70 6.39
C MET A 1 -0.21 29.19 5.74
N ASN A 2 -0.17 28.86 4.45
CA ASN A 2 -1.37 28.46 3.72
C ASN A 2 -1.70 27.01 4.10
N SER A 3 -2.72 26.82 4.92
CA SER A 3 -3.25 25.50 5.26
C SER A 3 -4.08 24.99 4.08
N TYR A 4 -3.53 24.06 3.31
CA TYR A 4 -4.32 23.31 2.34
C TYR A 4 -5.35 22.47 3.09
N PRO A 5 -6.62 22.44 2.67
CA PRO A 5 -7.60 21.55 3.27
C PRO A 5 -7.14 20.11 3.04
N VAL A 6 -6.82 19.42 4.13
CA VAL A 6 -6.57 17.98 4.10
C VAL A 6 -7.93 17.32 3.84
N GLU A 7 -8.13 16.78 2.65
CA GLU A 7 -9.27 15.91 2.35
C GLU A 7 -9.26 14.74 3.35
N MET A 8 -10.23 14.74 4.28
CA MET A 8 -10.44 13.76 5.36
C MET A 8 -10.88 12.36 4.85
N ASN A 9 -10.52 11.99 3.62
CA ASN A 9 -11.00 10.78 2.95
C ASN A 9 -9.87 9.74 2.82
N SER A 10 -8.75 9.96 3.51
CA SER A 10 -7.54 9.14 3.44
C SER A 10 -7.18 8.67 4.85
N ASN A 11 -7.69 7.51 5.27
CA ASN A 11 -7.54 7.02 6.65
C ASN A 11 -6.67 5.76 6.76
N LEU A 12 -5.82 5.47 5.77
CA LEU A 12 -4.94 4.31 5.82
C LEU A 12 -3.51 4.67 5.43
N ASP A 13 -2.57 4.44 6.35
CA ASP A 13 -1.14 4.46 6.06
C ASP A 13 -0.66 3.01 5.93
N VAL A 14 -0.26 2.59 4.72
CA VAL A 14 0.27 1.25 4.46
C VAL A 14 1.77 1.32 4.24
N VAL A 15 2.48 0.34 4.81
CA VAL A 15 3.92 0.14 4.57
C VAL A 15 4.10 -0.75 3.33
N TYR A 16 4.59 -0.15 2.25
CA TYR A 16 4.91 -0.81 0.99
C TYR A 16 6.39 -1.20 0.90
N TYR A 17 6.67 -2.25 0.14
CA TYR A 17 8.03 -2.69 -0.13
C TYR A 17 8.27 -2.69 -1.64
N ASN A 18 9.15 -1.82 -2.12
CA ASN A 18 9.54 -1.78 -3.53
C ASN A 18 11.05 -2.01 -3.64
N LYS A 19 11.46 -3.11 -4.28
CA LYS A 19 12.87 -3.42 -4.60
C LYS A 19 13.83 -3.26 -3.40
N GLY A 20 13.46 -3.67 -2.19
CA GLY A 20 14.33 -3.51 -1.02
C GLY A 20 14.09 -2.28 -0.16
N LYS A 21 13.24 -1.34 -0.62
CA LYS A 21 12.97 -0.10 0.09
C LYS A 21 11.57 -0.10 0.69
N LEU A 22 11.51 0.13 2.00
CA LEU A 22 10.27 0.41 2.71
C LEU A 22 9.80 1.82 2.36
N ASN A 23 8.56 1.95 1.93
CA ASN A 23 7.91 3.23 1.65
C ASN A 23 6.57 3.24 2.38
N LEU A 24 6.28 4.32 3.11
CA LEU A 24 4.96 4.56 3.67
C LEU A 24 4.12 5.32 2.64
N PHE A 25 2.93 4.83 2.36
CA PHE A 25 2.02 5.48 1.43
C PHE A 25 0.61 5.55 2.01
N ARG A 26 0.01 6.73 1.92
CA ARG A 26 -1.34 7.01 2.41
C ARG A 26 -2.34 6.80 1.29
N ILE A 27 -3.32 5.92 1.52
CA ILE A 27 -4.30 5.50 0.52
C ILE A 27 -5.67 6.09 0.85
N LYS A 28 -6.44 6.43 -0.18
CA LYS A 28 -7.86 6.79 -0.03
C LYS A 28 -8.70 5.54 0.25
N VAL A 29 -9.67 5.63 1.16
CA VAL A 29 -10.46 4.47 1.65
C VAL A 29 -11.28 3.81 0.52
N ASP A 30 -11.68 4.59 -0.49
CA ASP A 30 -12.50 4.12 -1.62
C ASP A 30 -11.71 3.99 -2.93
N VAL A 31 -10.59 3.26 -2.92
CA VAL A 31 -9.79 3.03 -4.14
C VAL A 31 -10.11 1.68 -4.78
N THR A 32 -10.28 1.68 -6.10
CA THR A 32 -10.22 0.46 -6.90
C THR A 32 -8.77 -0.05 -6.98
N LEU A 33 -8.59 -1.35 -7.24
CA LEU A 33 -7.26 -1.94 -7.47
C LEU A 33 -6.47 -1.18 -8.54
N TYR A 34 -7.14 -0.78 -9.63
CA TYR A 34 -6.54 0.02 -10.69
C TYR A 34 -6.07 1.38 -10.19
N ASN A 35 -6.91 2.11 -9.46
CA ASN A 35 -6.54 3.42 -8.90
C ASN A 35 -5.40 3.29 -7.89
N LEU A 36 -5.37 2.22 -7.10
CA LEU A 36 -4.29 1.97 -6.15
C LEU A 36 -2.97 1.71 -6.89
N LYS A 37 -2.96 0.81 -7.88
CA LYS A 37 -1.78 0.55 -8.71
C LYS A 37 -1.31 1.83 -9.41
N HIS A 38 -2.22 2.65 -9.95
CA HIS A 38 -1.88 3.92 -10.58
C HIS A 38 -1.22 4.91 -9.61
N GLN A 39 -1.78 5.07 -8.41
CA GLN A 39 -1.21 5.93 -7.36
C GLN A 39 0.17 5.44 -6.92
N LEU A 40 0.33 4.14 -6.70
CA LEU A 40 1.60 3.55 -6.30
C LEU A 40 2.65 3.64 -7.41
N ASN A 41 2.27 3.42 -8.67
CA ASN A 41 3.17 3.59 -9.80
C ASN A 41 3.66 5.04 -9.91
N GLY A 42 2.78 6.03 -9.74
CA GLY A 42 3.18 7.44 -9.74
C GLY A 42 4.13 7.81 -8.59
N HIS A 43 3.99 7.15 -7.44
CA HIS A 43 4.85 7.37 -6.28
C HIS A 43 6.19 6.62 -6.35
N LEU A 44 6.18 5.38 -6.85
CA LEU A 44 7.31 4.47 -6.86
C LEU A 44 8.20 4.62 -8.11
N ASN A 45 7.63 5.03 -9.24
CA ASN A 45 8.33 5.14 -10.52
C ASN A 45 8.50 6.60 -10.96
N TYR A 46 9.05 7.45 -10.09
CA TYR A 46 9.50 8.77 -10.51
C TYR A 46 10.69 8.61 -11.49
N GLY A 47 10.40 8.50 -12.78
CA GLY A 47 11.38 8.46 -13.86
C GLY A 47 11.53 7.13 -14.62
N ASP A 48 10.92 6.02 -14.17
CA ASP A 48 11.02 4.72 -14.86
C ASP A 48 9.72 4.37 -15.59
N THR A 49 9.89 4.01 -16.87
CA THR A 49 8.84 3.75 -17.86
C THR A 49 7.80 2.75 -17.34
N MET A 50 6.52 3.11 -17.55
CA MET A 50 5.31 2.35 -17.21
C MET A 50 5.43 0.87 -17.59
N THR A 51 5.88 0.07 -16.66
CA THR A 51 5.58 -1.36 -16.65
C THR A 51 4.61 -1.53 -15.49
N GLU A 52 3.59 -2.38 -15.62
CA GLU A 52 2.79 -2.84 -14.47
C GLU A 52 3.76 -3.41 -13.44
N ALA A 53 4.32 -2.56 -12.58
CA ALA A 53 5.23 -2.97 -11.55
C ALA A 53 4.39 -3.90 -10.67
N SER A 54 4.91 -5.11 -10.46
CA SER A 54 4.35 -6.00 -9.44
C SER A 54 4.54 -5.27 -8.11
N VAL A 55 3.48 -4.60 -7.68
CA VAL A 55 3.46 -3.91 -6.39
C VAL A 55 3.47 -4.99 -5.32
N GLU A 56 4.43 -4.89 -4.42
CA GLU A 56 4.56 -5.77 -3.27
C GLU A 56 4.23 -4.98 -1.98
N TYR A 57 3.58 -5.66 -1.03
CA TYR A 57 3.26 -5.13 0.29
C TYR A 57 3.63 -6.13 1.38
N LEU A 58 3.84 -5.64 2.60
CA LEU A 58 4.13 -6.49 3.75
C LEU A 58 2.85 -6.71 4.55
N LEU A 59 2.44 -7.97 4.67
CA LEU A 59 1.34 -8.40 5.51
C LEU A 59 1.89 -8.77 6.91
N PRO A 60 1.57 -8.01 7.96
CA PRO A 60 1.89 -8.41 9.32
C PRO A 60 1.01 -9.58 9.75
N SER A 61 1.60 -10.55 10.43
CA SER A 61 0.89 -11.59 11.18
C SER A 61 1.52 -11.76 12.55
N VAL A 62 0.71 -12.12 13.55
CA VAL A 62 1.19 -12.43 14.91
C VAL A 62 1.28 -13.95 15.03
N ASP A 63 2.45 -14.47 15.38
CA ASP A 63 2.63 -15.91 15.63
C ASP A 63 2.20 -16.30 17.05
N SER A 64 2.25 -17.60 17.36
CA SER A 64 1.89 -18.14 18.67
C SER A 64 2.76 -17.63 19.82
N ASP A 65 3.94 -17.08 19.50
CA ASP A 65 4.88 -16.50 20.46
C ASP A 65 4.70 -14.98 20.60
N GLU A 66 3.57 -14.45 20.12
CA GLU A 66 3.23 -13.02 20.10
C GLU A 66 4.20 -12.16 19.27
N ARG A 67 4.97 -12.76 18.35
CA ARG A 67 5.91 -12.03 17.50
C ARG A 67 5.22 -11.60 16.20
N VAL A 68 5.45 -10.35 15.81
CA VAL A 68 5.01 -9.83 14.52
C VAL A 68 5.97 -10.29 13.43
N ARG A 69 5.46 -11.00 12.44
CA ARG A 69 6.17 -11.38 11.21
C ARG A 69 5.58 -10.65 10.03
N PHE A 70 6.44 -10.32 9.06
CA PHE A 70 6.02 -9.67 7.82
C PHE A 70 6.18 -10.64 6.67
N THR A 71 5.09 -10.90 5.95
CA THR A 71 5.10 -11.71 4.73
C THR A 71 5.04 -10.77 3.52
N ASN A 72 5.93 -10.97 2.56
CA ASN A 72 5.86 -10.24 1.29
C ASN A 72 4.74 -10.84 0.43
N MET A 73 3.80 -9.97 0.05
CA MET A 73 2.61 -10.29 -0.73
C MET A 73 2.58 -9.45 -2.01
N LYS A 74 2.09 -10.01 -3.11
CA LYS A 74 1.86 -9.26 -4.35
C LYS A 74 0.46 -8.68 -4.37
N LEU A 75 0.34 -7.43 -4.80
CA LEU A 75 -0.94 -6.75 -5.02
C LEU A 75 -1.38 -6.99 -6.48
N GLN A 76 -1.97 -8.16 -6.73
CA GLN A 76 -2.32 -8.58 -8.09
C GLN A 76 -3.83 -8.56 -8.34
N TYR A 77 -4.62 -8.93 -7.33
CA TYR A 77 -6.05 -9.15 -7.40
C TYR A 77 -6.81 -8.30 -6.37
N VAL A 78 -8.13 -8.19 -6.54
CA VAL A 78 -9.00 -7.45 -5.61
C VAL A 78 -8.97 -8.08 -4.21
N ASN A 79 -8.82 -9.40 -4.11
CA ASN A 79 -8.71 -10.08 -2.84
C ASN A 79 -7.47 -9.66 -2.03
N ASP A 80 -6.36 -9.35 -2.72
CA ASP A 80 -5.14 -8.84 -2.07
C ASP A 80 -5.38 -7.45 -1.49
N LEU A 81 -6.17 -6.62 -2.18
CA LEU A 81 -6.59 -5.31 -1.71
C LEU A 81 -7.48 -5.42 -0.46
N ILE A 82 -8.45 -6.34 -0.45
CA ILE A 82 -9.28 -6.63 0.74
C ILE A 82 -8.41 -7.08 1.91
N THR A 83 -7.48 -8.00 1.66
CA THR A 83 -6.54 -8.52 2.68
C THR A 83 -5.67 -7.40 3.26
N MET A 84 -5.14 -6.53 2.40
CA MET A 84 -4.37 -5.36 2.83
C MET A 84 -5.20 -4.40 3.69
N PHE A 85 -6.46 -4.15 3.33
CA PHE A 85 -7.35 -3.30 4.13
C PHE A 85 -7.76 -3.93 5.45
N SER A 86 -7.88 -5.26 5.53
CA SER A 86 -8.23 -5.96 6.78
C SER A 86 -7.20 -5.83 7.91
N ILE A 87 -5.98 -5.35 7.62
CA ILE A 87 -4.97 -5.04 8.64
C ILE A 87 -5.45 -3.96 9.62
N PHE A 88 -6.35 -3.07 9.17
CA PHE A 88 -6.77 -1.88 9.91
C PHE A 88 -8.21 -1.96 10.46
N SER A 89 -8.89 -3.08 10.26
CA SER A 89 -10.24 -3.35 10.76
C SER A 89 -10.18 -4.16 12.04
#